data_AF-A0A1F3BM09-F1
#
_entry.id   AF-A0A1F3BM09-F1
#
_cell.length_a   1.000
_cell.length_b   1.000
_cell.length_c   1.000
_cell.angle_alpha   90.00
_cell.angle_beta   90.00
_cell.angle_gamma   90.00
#
_symmetry.space_group_name_H-M   'P 1'
#
loop_
_entity.id
_entity.type
_entity.pdbx_description
1 polymer ?
#
loop_
_entity_poly.entity_id
_entity_poly.type
_entity_poly.pdbx_seq_one_letter_code
_entity_poly.pdbx_strand_id
1 'polypeptide(L)'
;MHITPPRAGLALFPLLVTTGAAFLIGGETHAAAPQDVVELEVLGVAPLESEAASILVLRQKGAQVVLPIYVGREEGADIDLRLRRAPSARSHAIDLLAGAIVTLGGKVTRVEIQSVHAALFRARVLLQQGDRRLELEGRPSDSVALALAEHAPIFAARKVMAEVGLGPSDLDRMREPPPTAEEQKLGPVESF
;
A
#
# COMPACT_ATOMS: atom_id res chain seq x y z
N MET A 1 30.66 62.21 24.17
CA MET A 1 32.10 61.89 24.00
C MET A 1 32.17 60.68 23.08
N HIS A 2 32.45 60.96 21.81
CA HIS A 2 32.40 60.02 20.68
C HIS A 2 33.63 59.10 20.72
N ILE A 3 33.44 57.79 20.65
CA ILE A 3 34.52 56.80 20.48
C ILE A 3 34.31 56.13 19.13
N THR A 4 35.17 56.45 18.18
CA THR A 4 35.36 55.76 16.90
C THR A 4 36.29 54.55 17.09
N PRO A 5 36.16 53.48 16.27
CA PRO A 5 36.65 52.14 16.58
C PRO A 5 38.05 51.83 16.00
N PRO A 6 38.75 50.78 16.47
CA PRO A 6 39.90 50.25 15.75
C PRO A 6 39.47 49.35 14.58
N ARG A 7 40.10 49.58 13.43
CA ARG A 7 40.11 48.74 12.22
C ARG A 7 41.11 47.59 12.39
N ALA A 8 40.77 46.39 11.92
CA ALA A 8 41.60 45.50 11.08
C ALA A 8 41.17 44.04 11.24
N GLY A 9 40.95 43.35 10.10
CA GLY A 9 40.73 41.91 10.05
C GLY A 9 39.87 41.45 8.88
N LEU A 10 40.16 41.91 7.66
CA LEU A 10 39.53 41.37 6.45
C LEU A 10 40.20 40.01 6.16
N ALA A 11 39.62 38.92 6.65
CA ALA A 11 40.04 37.57 6.29
C ALA A 11 39.54 37.28 4.87
N LEU A 12 40.47 37.34 3.91
CA LEU A 12 40.26 36.93 2.52
C LEU A 12 40.19 35.40 2.48
N PHE A 13 38.99 34.82 2.53
CA PHE A 13 38.79 33.40 2.26
C PHE A 13 38.92 33.16 0.75
N PRO A 14 39.73 32.19 0.30
CA PRO A 14 39.79 31.86 -1.12
C PRO A 14 38.47 31.23 -1.56
N LEU A 15 37.87 31.85 -2.59
CA LEU A 15 36.73 31.36 -3.32
C LEU A 15 37.15 30.11 -4.11
N LEU A 16 36.90 28.92 -3.58
CA LEU A 16 37.07 27.67 -4.33
C LEU A 16 35.82 27.43 -5.18
N VAL A 17 35.81 27.99 -6.40
CA VAL A 17 34.89 27.52 -7.45
C VAL A 17 35.49 26.25 -8.04
N THR A 18 34.96 25.10 -7.62
CA THR A 18 35.17 23.84 -8.35
C THR A 18 33.85 23.40 -8.94
N THR A 19 33.74 23.66 -10.24
CA THR A 19 32.77 23.09 -11.16
C THR A 19 32.91 21.57 -11.15
N GLY A 20 31.84 20.83 -10.90
CA GLY A 20 31.89 19.38 -10.93
C GLY A 20 30.62 18.73 -10.41
N ALA A 21 29.53 18.86 -11.17
CA ALA A 21 28.34 18.04 -11.00
C ALA A 21 28.72 16.56 -11.15
N ALA A 22 28.65 15.80 -10.06
CA ALA A 22 28.45 14.37 -10.11
C ALA A 22 27.19 14.08 -9.31
N PHE A 23 26.06 14.20 -10.01
CA PHE A 23 24.78 13.67 -9.60
C PHE A 23 24.97 12.16 -9.50
N LEU A 24 25.40 11.67 -8.34
CA LEU A 24 25.29 10.25 -8.04
C LEU A 24 23.80 9.99 -7.86
N ILE A 25 23.17 9.60 -8.96
CA ILE A 25 21.94 8.84 -8.98
C ILE A 25 22.26 7.56 -8.20
N GLY A 26 22.15 7.64 -6.88
CA GLY A 26 21.99 6.49 -6.03
C GLY A 26 20.68 5.86 -6.45
N GLY A 27 20.77 4.91 -7.38
CA GLY A 27 19.67 4.02 -7.65
C GLY A 27 19.27 3.41 -6.32
N GLU A 28 18.09 3.78 -5.83
CA GLU A 28 17.42 3.00 -4.81
C GLU A 28 17.31 1.61 -5.41
N THR A 29 18.17 0.69 -4.96
CA THR A 29 17.98 -0.73 -5.21
C THR A 29 16.71 -1.11 -4.48
N HIS A 30 15.58 -0.91 -5.15
CA HIS A 30 14.35 -1.57 -4.85
C HIS A 30 14.69 -3.05 -4.86
N ALA A 31 14.72 -3.67 -3.68
CA ALA A 31 14.96 -5.08 -3.55
C ALA A 31 14.08 -5.80 -4.59
N ALA A 32 14.71 -6.57 -5.48
CA ALA A 32 14.01 -7.22 -6.58
C ALA A 32 12.76 -7.92 -6.04
N ALA A 33 11.63 -7.71 -6.70
CA ALA A 33 10.40 -8.39 -6.32
C ALA A 33 10.67 -9.92 -6.29
N PRO A 34 10.29 -10.64 -5.21
CA PRO A 34 10.29 -12.09 -5.17
C PRO A 34 9.62 -12.61 -6.42
N GLN A 35 10.16 -13.68 -6.98
CA GLN A 35 9.71 -14.18 -8.28
C GLN A 35 8.27 -14.75 -8.28
N ASP A 36 7.59 -14.75 -7.12
CA ASP A 36 6.22 -15.27 -6.96
C ASP A 36 5.24 -14.27 -6.30
N VAL A 37 5.46 -12.97 -6.50
CA VAL A 37 4.50 -11.93 -6.11
C VAL A 37 4.07 -11.08 -7.31
N VAL A 38 2.90 -10.47 -7.21
CA VAL A 38 2.43 -9.43 -8.12
C VAL A 38 2.22 -8.13 -7.37
N GLU A 39 2.55 -7.01 -8.02
CA GLU A 39 2.32 -5.67 -7.45
C GLU A 39 0.82 -5.33 -7.56
N LEU A 40 0.29 -4.76 -6.47
CA LEU A 40 -1.09 -4.33 -6.36
C LEU A 40 -1.16 -2.81 -6.15
N GLU A 41 -2.27 -2.23 -6.57
CA GLU A 41 -2.67 -0.86 -6.25
C GLU A 41 -4.04 -0.86 -5.57
N VAL A 42 -4.26 0.09 -4.66
CA VAL A 42 -5.58 0.25 -4.02
C VAL A 42 -6.51 0.91 -5.02
N LEU A 43 -7.53 0.18 -5.47
CA LEU A 43 -8.55 0.72 -6.37
C LEU A 43 -9.57 1.57 -5.60
N GLY A 44 -9.92 1.14 -4.39
CA GLY A 44 -10.84 1.85 -3.52
C GLY A 44 -11.33 1.00 -2.36
N VAL A 45 -12.20 1.61 -1.55
CA VAL A 45 -12.91 0.95 -0.46
C VAL A 45 -14.42 1.17 -0.67
N ALA A 46 -15.19 0.10 -0.67
CA ALA A 46 -16.63 0.15 -0.80
C ALA A 46 -17.30 -0.22 0.55
N PRO A 47 -18.06 0.69 1.18
CA PRO A 47 -18.83 0.34 2.38
C PRO A 47 -19.95 -0.63 2.02
N LEU A 48 -20.23 -1.58 2.91
CA LEU A 48 -21.38 -2.46 2.77
C LEU A 48 -22.59 -1.87 3.50
N GLU A 49 -23.80 -2.24 3.05
CA GLU A 49 -25.06 -1.80 3.69
C GLU A 49 -25.16 -2.27 5.14
N SER A 50 -24.50 -3.39 5.47
CA SER A 50 -24.22 -3.80 6.85
C SER A 50 -23.34 -2.76 7.55
N GLU A 51 -23.81 -2.24 8.69
CA GLU A 51 -23.12 -1.16 9.42
C GLU A 51 -21.70 -1.54 9.94
N ALA A 52 -21.25 -2.79 9.83
CA ALA A 52 -19.97 -3.21 10.42
C ALA A 52 -18.81 -3.40 9.42
N ALA A 53 -19.05 -3.42 8.10
CA ALA A 53 -18.05 -3.90 7.15
C ALA A 53 -17.85 -3.02 5.90
N SER A 54 -16.69 -3.17 5.28
CA SER A 54 -16.32 -2.60 3.98
C SER A 54 -15.51 -3.62 3.16
N ILE A 55 -15.46 -3.42 1.85
CA ILE A 55 -14.61 -4.19 0.95
C ILE A 55 -13.46 -3.29 0.47
N LEU A 56 -12.24 -3.67 0.84
CA LEU A 56 -11.02 -3.14 0.25
C LEU A 56 -10.80 -3.84 -1.10
N VAL A 57 -10.67 -3.06 -2.17
CA VAL A 57 -10.41 -3.61 -3.52
C VAL A 57 -8.99 -3.26 -3.93
N LEU A 58 -8.15 -4.28 -4.08
CA LEU A 58 -6.79 -4.16 -4.59
C LEU A 58 -6.75 -4.66 -6.04
N ARG A 59 -6.19 -3.89 -6.96
CA ARG A 59 -6.05 -4.29 -8.37
C ARG A 59 -4.62 -4.72 -8.65
N GLN A 60 -4.43 -5.81 -9.38
CA GLN A 60 -3.11 -6.15 -9.92
C GLN A 60 -2.67 -5.09 -10.94
N LYS A 61 -1.50 -4.49 -10.71
CA LYS A 61 -0.97 -3.47 -11.61
C LYS A 61 -0.75 -4.04 -13.01
N GLY A 62 -1.29 -3.36 -14.01
CA GLY A 62 -1.21 -3.79 -15.42
C GLY A 62 -2.16 -4.94 -15.81
N ALA A 63 -3.09 -5.34 -14.94
CA ALA A 63 -4.10 -6.36 -15.24
C ALA A 63 -5.49 -5.93 -14.74
N GLN A 64 -6.55 -6.51 -15.32
CA GLN A 64 -7.93 -6.32 -14.86
C GLN A 64 -8.34 -7.40 -13.85
N VAL A 65 -7.41 -7.82 -12.99
CA VAL A 65 -7.65 -8.78 -11.91
C VAL A 65 -7.65 -8.02 -10.59
N VAL A 66 -8.66 -8.25 -9.75
CA VAL A 66 -8.79 -7.61 -8.45
C VAL A 66 -8.79 -8.64 -7.32
N LEU A 67 -8.31 -8.23 -6.15
CA LEU A 67 -8.34 -8.97 -4.91
C LEU A 67 -9.25 -8.24 -3.92
N PRO A 68 -10.49 -8.72 -3.70
CA PRO A 68 -11.38 -8.17 -2.69
C PRO A 68 -11.00 -8.69 -1.30
N ILE A 69 -10.94 -7.79 -0.31
CA ILE A 69 -10.67 -8.14 1.09
C ILE A 69 -11.74 -7.47 1.97
N TYR A 70 -12.47 -8.28 2.74
CA TYR A 70 -13.39 -7.76 3.75
C TYR A 70 -12.61 -7.17 4.92
N VAL A 71 -12.95 -5.94 5.29
CA VAL A 71 -12.33 -5.20 6.40
C VAL A 71 -13.42 -4.57 7.27
N GLY A 72 -13.07 -4.22 8.51
CA GLY A 72 -13.98 -3.46 9.36
C GLY A 72 -14.29 -2.08 8.77
N ARG A 73 -15.46 -1.50 9.07
CA ARG A 73 -15.84 -0.16 8.59
C ARG A 73 -14.79 0.91 8.91
N GLU A 74 -14.30 0.93 10.15
CA GLU A 74 -13.29 1.90 10.60
C GLU A 74 -11.96 1.71 9.86
N GLU A 75 -11.55 0.47 9.63
CA GLU A 75 -10.32 0.14 8.88
C GLU A 75 -10.45 0.54 7.42
N GLY A 76 -11.61 0.30 6.80
CA GLY A 76 -11.91 0.74 5.45
C GLY A 76 -11.89 2.25 5.32
N ALA A 77 -12.52 2.97 6.26
CA ALA A 77 -12.52 4.42 6.29
C ALA A 77 -11.10 5.01 6.46
N ASP A 78 -10.26 4.37 7.28
CA ASP A 78 -8.86 4.73 7.49
C ASP A 78 -8.02 4.63 6.21
N ILE A 79 -8.21 3.55 5.45
CA ILE A 79 -7.57 3.33 4.14
C ILE A 79 -8.08 4.34 3.11
N ASP A 80 -9.39 4.54 3.03
CA ASP A 80 -10.03 5.46 2.09
C ASP A 80 -9.60 6.92 2.31
N LEU A 81 -9.44 7.33 3.58
CA LEU A 81 -8.87 8.64 3.93
C LEU A 81 -7.44 8.80 3.40
N ARG A 82 -6.58 7.79 3.59
CA ARG A 82 -5.19 7.79 3.11
C ARG A 82 -5.11 7.79 1.59
N LEU A 83 -5.95 7.00 0.93
CA LEU A 83 -6.04 6.96 -0.53
C LEU A 83 -6.37 8.34 -1.10
N ARG A 84 -7.29 9.08 -0.47
CA ARG A 84 -7.64 10.46 -0.83
C ARG A 84 -6.59 11.50 -0.42
N ARG A 85 -5.55 11.11 0.33
CA ARG A 85 -4.56 12.03 0.95
C ARG A 85 -5.24 13.15 1.74
N ALA A 86 -6.39 12.84 2.35
CA ALA A 86 -7.16 13.83 3.08
C ALA A 86 -6.61 13.96 4.51
N PRO A 87 -6.48 15.19 5.05
CA PRO A 87 -6.04 15.36 6.42
C PRO A 87 -7.08 14.78 7.39
N SER A 88 -6.61 14.11 8.44
CA SER A 88 -7.46 13.70 9.55
C SER A 88 -7.34 14.67 10.72
N ALA A 89 -8.47 14.98 11.35
CA ALA A 89 -8.48 15.72 12.62
C ALA A 89 -8.11 14.84 13.82
N ARG A 90 -8.08 13.50 13.64
CA ARG A 90 -7.75 12.54 14.70
C ARG A 90 -6.38 11.92 14.44
N SER A 91 -5.66 11.62 15.50
CA SER A 91 -4.47 10.79 15.44
C SER A 91 -4.88 9.35 15.18
N HIS A 92 -4.26 8.70 14.18
CA HIS A 92 -4.50 7.28 13.87
C HIS A 92 -3.35 6.42 14.39
N ALA A 93 -3.68 5.21 14.85
CA ALA A 93 -2.69 4.25 15.34
C ALA A 93 -1.62 3.93 14.28
N ILE A 94 -2.01 3.91 13.01
CA ILE A 94 -1.10 3.69 11.88
C ILE A 94 -0.09 4.83 11.73
N ASP A 95 -0.47 6.08 12.01
CA ASP A 95 0.46 7.22 11.94
C ASP A 95 1.47 7.15 13.09
N LEU A 96 1.05 6.73 14.28
CA LEU A 96 1.96 6.47 15.40
C LEU A 96 2.95 5.34 15.06
N LEU A 97 2.47 4.25 14.45
CA LEU A 97 3.33 3.12 14.04
C LEU A 97 4.34 3.55 12.96
N ALA A 98 3.88 4.26 11.93
CA ALA A 98 4.72 4.83 10.88
C ALA A 98 5.81 5.75 11.47
N GLY A 99 5.41 6.69 12.32
CA GLY A 99 6.32 7.59 13.03
C GLY A 99 7.31 6.84 13.92
N ALA A 100 6.89 5.78 14.61
CA ALA A 100 7.76 4.95 15.44
C ALA A 100 8.80 4.20 14.60
N ILE A 101 8.39 3.62 13.46
CA ILE A 101 9.29 2.94 12.52
C ILE A 101 10.38 3.93 12.05
N VAL A 102 9.98 5.11 11.57
CA VAL A 102 10.91 6.14 11.08
C VAL A 102 11.83 6.63 12.21
N THR A 103 11.28 6.93 13.39
CA THR A 103 12.05 7.43 14.55
C THR A 103 13.11 6.43 15.01
N LEU A 104 12.83 5.14 14.91
CA LEU A 104 13.77 4.06 15.24
C LEU A 104 14.72 3.71 14.08
N GLY A 105 14.74 4.50 13.00
CA GLY A 105 15.63 4.34 11.85
C GLY A 105 15.20 3.23 10.87
N GLY A 106 13.93 2.83 10.90
CA GLY A 106 13.34 1.89 9.96
C GLY A 106 12.74 2.59 8.73
N LYS A 107 12.67 1.86 7.61
CA LYS A 107 11.94 2.24 6.39
C LYS A 107 11.02 1.09 6.00
N VAL A 108 9.74 1.37 5.78
CA VAL A 108 8.84 0.39 5.15
C VAL A 108 9.23 0.22 3.70
N THR A 109 9.74 -0.96 3.36
CA THR A 109 10.19 -1.25 1.99
C THR A 109 9.04 -1.70 1.10
N ARG A 110 8.10 -2.46 1.66
CA ARG A 110 6.88 -2.95 1.00
C ARG A 110 5.99 -3.72 1.97
N VAL A 111 4.79 -4.02 1.50
CA VAL A 111 3.83 -4.92 2.16
C VAL A 111 3.50 -6.09 1.23
N GLU A 112 3.28 -7.26 1.82
CA GLU A 112 2.90 -8.46 1.08
C GLU A 112 1.71 -9.16 1.72
N ILE A 113 0.69 -9.46 0.93
CA ILE A 113 -0.39 -10.39 1.28
C ILE A 113 0.08 -11.81 0.92
N GLN A 114 0.35 -12.64 1.93
CA GLN A 114 1.11 -13.88 1.78
C GLN A 114 0.25 -15.12 1.56
N SER A 115 -0.90 -15.17 2.23
CA SER A 115 -1.78 -16.34 2.22
C SER A 115 -3.21 -15.96 2.54
N VAL A 116 -4.13 -16.80 2.11
CA VAL A 116 -5.53 -16.80 2.53
C VAL A 116 -5.88 -18.22 2.97
N HIS A 117 -6.67 -18.34 4.03
CA HIS A 117 -7.27 -19.61 4.42
C HIS A 117 -8.63 -19.33 5.06
N ALA A 118 -9.70 -19.94 4.55
CA ALA A 118 -11.06 -19.71 5.02
C ALA A 118 -11.42 -18.21 5.09
N ALA A 119 -11.08 -17.47 4.02
CA ALA A 119 -11.21 -16.01 3.89
C ALA A 119 -10.41 -15.17 4.91
N LEU A 120 -9.54 -15.79 5.72
CA LEU A 120 -8.61 -15.08 6.61
C LEU A 120 -7.28 -14.87 5.89
N PHE A 121 -7.03 -13.63 5.54
CA PHE A 121 -5.79 -13.21 4.89
C PHE A 121 -4.70 -12.90 5.92
N ARG A 122 -3.46 -13.26 5.59
CA ARG A 122 -2.26 -12.85 6.32
C ARG A 122 -1.40 -11.93 5.48
N ALA A 123 -0.88 -10.88 6.10
CA ALA A 123 0.04 -9.96 5.48
C ALA A 123 1.31 -9.79 6.32
N ARG A 124 2.35 -9.28 5.67
CA ARG A 124 3.58 -8.85 6.32
C ARG A 124 4.03 -7.49 5.83
N VAL A 125 4.68 -6.75 6.70
CA VAL A 125 5.36 -5.49 6.41
C VAL A 125 6.87 -5.77 6.43
N LEU A 126 7.54 -5.54 5.31
CA LEU A 126 8.98 -5.70 5.20
C LEU A 126 9.65 -4.35 5.48
N LEU A 127 10.58 -4.35 6.43
CA LEU A 127 11.29 -3.15 6.88
C LEU A 127 12.79 -3.29 6.62
N GLN A 128 13.43 -2.16 6.36
CA GLN A 128 14.89 -2.02 6.37
C GLN A 128 15.31 -1.11 7.53
N GLN A 129 16.26 -1.54 8.36
CA GLN A 129 16.85 -0.74 9.44
C GLN A 129 18.38 -0.89 9.38
N GLY A 130 19.09 0.11 8.85
CA GLY A 130 20.51 -0.03 8.52
C GLY A 130 20.72 -1.20 7.54
N ASP A 131 21.54 -2.19 7.89
CA ASP A 131 21.74 -3.40 7.09
C ASP A 131 20.75 -4.53 7.43
N ARG A 132 19.90 -4.35 8.45
CA ARG A 132 18.97 -5.36 8.91
C ARG A 132 17.68 -5.34 8.11
N ARG A 133 17.26 -6.51 7.64
CA ARG A 133 15.91 -6.75 7.10
C ARG A 133 15.04 -7.31 8.21
N LEU A 134 13.93 -6.63 8.48
CA LEU A 134 12.97 -7.02 9.51
C LEU A 134 11.61 -7.27 8.87
N GLU A 135 10.78 -8.05 9.56
CA GLU A 135 9.42 -8.37 9.13
C GLU A 135 8.47 -8.16 10.31
N LEU A 136 7.34 -7.53 10.05
CA LEU A 136 6.22 -7.46 10.99
C LEU A 136 5.04 -8.20 10.39
N GLU A 137 4.49 -9.17 11.13
CA GLU A 137 3.21 -9.77 10.76
C GLU A 137 2.07 -8.79 11.01
N GLY A 138 1.07 -8.78 10.13
CA GLY A 138 -0.07 -7.89 10.24
C GLY A 138 -1.30 -8.38 9.50
N ARG A 139 -2.44 -7.74 9.79
CA ARG A 139 -3.65 -7.91 8.99
C ARG A 139 -3.49 -7.12 7.68
N PRO A 140 -4.15 -7.53 6.58
CA PRO A 140 -4.06 -6.79 5.32
C PRO A 140 -4.50 -5.34 5.43
N SER A 141 -5.56 -5.02 6.19
CA SER A 141 -6.03 -3.65 6.38
C SER A 141 -4.97 -2.74 6.98
N ASP A 142 -4.42 -3.14 8.14
CA ASP A 142 -3.37 -2.38 8.83
C ASP A 142 -2.10 -2.25 7.97
N SER A 143 -1.71 -3.33 7.28
CA SER A 143 -0.51 -3.34 6.44
C SER A 143 -0.68 -2.43 5.22
N VAL A 144 -1.84 -2.48 4.54
CA VAL A 144 -2.15 -1.60 3.42
C VAL A 144 -2.22 -0.14 3.87
N ALA A 145 -2.83 0.15 5.01
CA ALA A 145 -2.87 1.50 5.57
C ALA A 145 -1.45 2.04 5.85
N LEU A 146 -0.57 1.21 6.43
CA LEU A 146 0.83 1.57 6.66
C LEU A 146 1.60 1.78 5.34
N ALA A 147 1.36 0.93 4.34
CA ALA A 147 1.96 1.08 3.01
C ALA A 147 1.55 2.40 2.35
N LEU A 148 0.28 2.80 2.47
CA LEU A 148 -0.19 4.09 1.97
C LEU A 148 0.43 5.27 2.73
N ALA A 149 0.57 5.17 4.05
CA ALA A 149 1.20 6.21 4.87
C ALA A 149 2.69 6.42 4.50
N GLU A 150 3.42 5.31 4.33
CA GLU A 150 4.87 5.31 4.05
C GLU A 150 5.19 5.29 2.55
N HIS A 151 4.18 5.39 1.67
CA HIS A 151 4.32 5.34 0.22
C HIS A 151 5.05 4.07 -0.27
N ALA A 152 4.88 2.97 0.43
CA ALA A 152 5.50 1.70 0.13
C ALA A 152 4.63 0.88 -0.85
N PRO A 153 5.24 0.11 -1.78
CA PRO A 153 4.50 -0.73 -2.69
C PRO A 153 3.81 -1.90 -1.96
N ILE A 154 2.66 -2.30 -2.50
CA ILE A 154 1.83 -3.40 -2.00
C ILE A 154 1.97 -4.56 -2.98
N PHE A 155 2.13 -5.76 -2.46
CA PHE A 155 2.22 -6.99 -3.24
C PHE A 155 1.26 -8.05 -2.70
N ALA A 156 0.91 -9.01 -3.55
CA ALA A 156 0.32 -10.27 -3.11
C ALA A 156 1.07 -11.44 -3.70
N ALA A 157 1.14 -12.55 -2.96
CA ALA A 157 1.64 -13.80 -3.50
C ALA A 157 0.76 -14.24 -4.69
N ARG A 158 1.37 -14.71 -5.76
CA ARG A 158 0.62 -15.12 -6.97
C ARG A 158 -0.42 -16.19 -6.67
N LYS A 159 -0.11 -17.12 -5.74
CA LYS A 159 -1.06 -18.13 -5.25
C LYS A 159 -2.33 -17.52 -4.64
N VAL A 160 -2.23 -16.39 -3.92
CA VAL A 160 -3.40 -15.71 -3.35
C VAL A 160 -4.25 -15.14 -4.48
N MET A 161 -3.62 -14.50 -5.47
CA MET A 161 -4.34 -14.00 -6.65
C MET A 161 -4.98 -15.11 -7.47
N ALA A 162 -4.35 -16.28 -7.56
CA ALA A 162 -4.91 -17.43 -8.27
C ALA A 162 -6.07 -18.08 -7.51
N GLU A 163 -6.05 -18.06 -6.17
CA GLU A 163 -7.07 -18.69 -5.34
C GLU A 163 -8.34 -17.85 -5.21
N VAL A 164 -8.21 -16.54 -5.04
CA VAL A 164 -9.33 -15.64 -4.70
C VAL A 164 -9.35 -14.34 -5.51
N GLY A 165 -8.45 -14.17 -6.47
CA GLY A 165 -8.48 -13.03 -7.39
C GLY A 165 -9.63 -13.16 -8.39
N LEU A 166 -10.29 -12.05 -8.67
CA LEU A 166 -11.41 -11.96 -9.61
C LEU A 166 -10.94 -11.30 -10.90
N GLY A 167 -11.04 -12.03 -12.01
CA GLY A 167 -10.76 -11.51 -13.35
C GLY A 167 -11.97 -10.78 -13.96
N PRO A 168 -11.83 -10.24 -15.19
CA PRO A 168 -12.91 -9.53 -15.88
C PRO A 168 -14.21 -10.33 -15.96
N SER A 169 -14.11 -11.61 -16.33
CA SER A 169 -15.27 -12.50 -16.45
C SER A 169 -15.98 -12.75 -15.13
N ASP A 170 -15.26 -12.77 -14.00
CA ASP A 170 -15.86 -12.92 -12.68
C ASP A 170 -16.61 -11.64 -12.28
N LEU A 171 -16.03 -10.48 -12.58
CA LEU A 171 -16.64 -9.18 -12.34
C LEU A 171 -17.90 -8.95 -13.18
N ASP A 172 -17.89 -9.41 -14.43
CA ASP A 172 -19.06 -9.32 -15.32
C ASP A 172 -20.22 -10.18 -14.80
N ARG A 173 -19.94 -11.42 -14.35
CA ARG A 173 -20.95 -12.29 -13.70
C ARG A 173 -21.54 -11.68 -12.43
N MET A 174 -20.75 -10.92 -11.67
CA MET A 174 -21.24 -10.21 -10.49
C MET A 174 -22.10 -8.99 -10.82
N ARG A 175 -22.02 -8.46 -12.05
CA ARG A 175 -22.85 -7.36 -12.54
C ARG A 175 -24.15 -7.83 -13.15
N GLU A 176 -24.21 -9.08 -13.60
CA GLU A 176 -25.45 -9.68 -14.09
C GLU A 176 -26.47 -9.80 -12.94
N PRO A 177 -27.72 -9.37 -13.13
CA PRO A 177 -28.77 -9.65 -12.16
C PRO A 177 -28.88 -11.18 -11.98
N PRO A 178 -29.19 -11.67 -10.77
CA PRO A 178 -29.36 -13.10 -10.56
C PRO A 178 -30.40 -13.63 -11.56
N PRO A 179 -30.18 -14.82 -12.16
CA PRO A 179 -31.11 -15.40 -13.12
C PRO A 179 -32.49 -15.46 -12.50
N THR A 180 -33.49 -15.05 -13.26
CA THR A 180 -34.87 -15.05 -12.78
C THR A 180 -35.30 -16.46 -12.38
N ALA A 181 -36.23 -16.57 -11.43
CA ALA A 181 -36.72 -17.86 -10.95
C ALA A 181 -37.35 -18.74 -12.06
N GLU A 182 -37.65 -18.17 -13.24
CA GLU A 182 -38.10 -18.88 -14.43
C GLU A 182 -36.94 -19.50 -15.22
N GLU A 183 -35.81 -18.81 -15.38
CA GLU A 183 -34.61 -19.33 -16.06
C GLU A 183 -33.96 -20.47 -15.27
N GLN A 184 -34.08 -20.48 -13.94
CA GLN A 184 -33.59 -21.58 -13.10
C GLN A 184 -34.45 -22.86 -13.21
N LYS A 185 -35.69 -22.75 -13.70
CA LYS A 185 -36.59 -23.90 -13.93
C LYS A 185 -36.39 -24.54 -15.30
N LEU A 186 -35.90 -23.79 -16.29
CA LEU A 186 -35.39 -24.36 -17.53
C LEU A 186 -33.98 -24.87 -17.26
N GLY A 187 -33.87 -26.10 -16.75
CA GLY A 187 -32.60 -26.81 -16.70
C GLY A 187 -31.90 -26.86 -18.07
N PRO A 188 -30.64 -27.33 -18.15
CA PRO A 188 -29.88 -27.34 -19.39
C PRO A 188 -30.71 -27.98 -20.51
N VAL A 189 -30.98 -27.20 -21.56
CA VAL A 189 -31.60 -27.74 -22.76
C VAL A 189 -30.55 -28.65 -23.39
N GLU A 190 -30.65 -29.95 -23.10
CA GLU A 190 -29.85 -30.96 -23.81
C GLU A 190 -30.25 -30.90 -25.28
N SER A 191 -29.39 -30.29 -26.10
CA SER A 191 -29.48 -30.39 -27.55
C SER A 191 -29.05 -31.79 -27.95
N PHE A 192 -29.99 -32.58 -28.48
CA PHE A 192 -29.75 -33.84 -29.19
C PHE A 192 -28.91 -33.63 -30.45
#